data_AF-A0A937L2J6-F1
#
_entry.id   AF-A0A937L2J6-F1
#
_cell.length_a   1.000
_cell.length_b   1.000
_cell.length_c   1.000
_cell.angle_alpha   90.00
_cell.angle_beta   90.00
_cell.angle_gamma   90.00
#
_symmetry.space_group_name_H-M   'P 1'
#
loop_
_entity.id
_entity.type
_entity.pdbx_description
1 polymer ?
#
loop_
_entity_poly.entity_id
_entity_poly.type
_entity_poly.pdbx_seq_one_letter_code
_entity_poly.pdbx_strand_id
1 'polypeptide(L)'
;MTNKFLLRLTCVALIAPTLAACGLGYSKNPPDEFNIVRRPPLILPPEFDLRPPTGDQQAPAARQGSELARLVVLRNLPGEKQPDAVEQRLLDKAARDEVYGGGIREALANKGSGKVSEEAAVIEALVIDQAETGQPAPTTE
;
A
#
# COMPACT_ATOMS: atom_id res chain seq x y z
N MET A 1 -0.32 -72.41 -8.29
CA MET A 1 -1.54 -71.65 -8.66
C MET A 1 -2.15 -70.88 -7.48
N THR A 2 -1.57 -70.98 -6.27
CA THR A 2 -2.05 -70.38 -5.01
C THR A 2 -1.72 -68.89 -4.86
N ASN A 3 -0.54 -68.42 -5.30
CA ASN A 3 -0.12 -67.02 -5.10
C ASN A 3 -0.98 -66.01 -5.87
N LYS A 4 -1.45 -66.37 -7.08
CA LYS A 4 -2.35 -65.53 -7.88
C LYS A 4 -3.75 -65.46 -7.26
N PHE A 5 -4.18 -66.51 -6.56
CA PHE A 5 -5.46 -66.55 -5.87
C PHE A 5 -5.42 -65.71 -4.58
N LEU A 6 -4.31 -65.79 -3.83
CA LEU A 6 -4.06 -64.96 -2.66
C LEU A 6 -4.04 -63.46 -3.03
N LEU A 7 -3.36 -63.08 -4.12
CA LEU A 7 -3.32 -61.70 -4.62
C LEU A 7 -4.71 -61.17 -5.02
N ARG A 8 -5.54 -62.00 -5.67
CA ARG A 8 -6.90 -61.62 -6.05
C ARG A 8 -7.79 -61.44 -4.82
N LEU A 9 -7.67 -62.33 -3.82
CA LEU A 9 -8.42 -62.24 -2.57
C LEU A 9 -8.08 -60.96 -1.80
N THR A 10 -6.79 -60.59 -1.74
CA THR A 10 -6.36 -59.34 -1.09
C THR A 10 -6.90 -58.09 -1.81
N CYS A 11 -6.95 -58.09 -3.14
CA CYS A 11 -7.52 -56.97 -3.89
C CYS A 11 -9.03 -56.82 -3.64
N VAL A 12 -9.78 -57.93 -3.62
CA VAL A 12 -11.24 -57.87 -3.38
C VAL A 12 -11.55 -57.43 -1.95
N ALA A 13 -10.80 -57.92 -0.96
CA ALA A 13 -10.96 -57.52 0.44
C ALA A 13 -10.72 -56.02 0.67
N LEU A 14 -9.85 -55.39 -0.13
CA LEU A 14 -9.52 -53.98 -0.02
C LEU A 14 -10.54 -53.05 -0.72
N ILE A 15 -11.21 -53.54 -1.77
CA ILE A 15 -12.18 -52.77 -2.56
C ILE A 15 -13.62 -52.89 -2.01
N ALA A 16 -13.97 -54.03 -1.41
CA ALA A 16 -15.30 -54.23 -0.84
C ALA A 16 -15.75 -53.14 0.19
N PRO A 17 -14.92 -52.69 1.16
CA PRO A 17 -15.35 -51.69 2.13
C PRO A 17 -15.48 -50.29 1.55
N THR A 18 -14.73 -49.94 0.50
CA THR A 18 -14.85 -48.61 -0.15
C THR A 18 -16.14 -48.49 -0.94
N LEU A 19 -16.61 -49.60 -1.54
CA LEU A 19 -17.89 -49.67 -2.22
C LEU A 19 -19.09 -49.69 -1.24
N ALA A 20 -18.94 -50.28 -0.06
CA ALA A 20 -19.96 -50.26 0.98
C ALA A 20 -20.10 -48.87 1.65
N ALA A 21 -18.99 -48.12 1.76
CA ALA A 21 -19.01 -46.73 2.26
C ALA A 21 -19.62 -45.74 1.25
N CYS A 22 -19.47 -46.02 -0.04
CA CYS A 22 -20.18 -45.31 -1.10
C CYS A 22 -21.62 -45.82 -1.13
N GLY A 23 -22.47 -45.25 -0.27
CA GLY A 23 -23.86 -45.66 -0.08
C GLY A 23 -24.61 -45.89 -1.40
N LEU A 24 -24.62 -47.14 -1.86
CA LEU A 24 -25.56 -47.67 -2.83
C LEU A 24 -26.92 -47.39 -2.21
N GLY A 25 -27.68 -46.43 -2.75
CA GLY A 25 -28.79 -45.70 -2.11
C GLY A 25 -30.00 -46.50 -1.58
N TYR A 26 -29.80 -47.72 -1.11
CA TYR A 26 -30.67 -48.58 -0.32
C TYR A 26 -30.82 -48.11 1.14
N SER A 27 -29.90 -47.28 1.64
CA SER A 27 -29.98 -46.63 2.96
C SER A 27 -30.32 -45.14 2.84
N LYS A 28 -31.23 -44.79 1.94
CA LYS A 28 -31.84 -43.46 1.93
C LYS A 28 -32.74 -43.35 3.16
N ASN A 29 -32.22 -42.74 4.21
CA ASN A 29 -33.04 -42.16 5.27
C ASN A 29 -33.41 -40.75 4.81
N PRO A 30 -34.56 -40.55 4.11
CA PRO A 30 -35.03 -39.20 3.84
C PRO A 30 -35.21 -38.48 5.18
N PRO A 31 -34.86 -37.18 5.28
CA PRO A 31 -35.15 -36.39 6.48
C PRO A 31 -36.65 -36.45 6.78
N ASP A 32 -37.00 -36.60 8.05
CA ASP A 32 -38.40 -36.62 8.49
C ASP A 32 -39.05 -35.25 8.27
N GLU A 33 -39.90 -35.17 7.24
CA GLU A 33 -40.62 -33.96 6.82
C GLU A 33 -41.72 -33.54 7.80
N PHE A 34 -42.09 -34.41 8.75
CA PHE A 34 -43.05 -34.12 9.81
C PHE A 34 -42.38 -33.77 11.14
N ASN A 35 -41.04 -33.73 11.19
CA ASN A 35 -40.34 -33.33 12.38
C ASN A 35 -40.51 -31.82 12.64
N ILE A 36 -41.35 -31.48 13.62
CA ILE A 36 -41.58 -30.10 14.05
C ILE A 36 -40.44 -29.68 14.98
N VAL A 37 -39.46 -28.96 14.44
CA VAL A 37 -38.40 -28.33 15.24
C VAL A 37 -38.94 -27.05 15.89
N ARG A 38 -38.92 -27.00 17.23
CA ARG A 38 -39.27 -25.79 17.98
C ARG A 38 -38.16 -24.75 17.82
N ARG A 39 -38.49 -23.60 17.24
CA ARG A 39 -37.58 -22.45 17.19
C ARG A 39 -37.46 -21.83 18.59
N PRO A 40 -36.30 -21.25 18.95
CA PRO A 40 -36.20 -20.46 20.16
C PRO A 40 -37.24 -19.34 20.16
N PRO A 41 -37.74 -18.93 21.34
CA PRO A 41 -38.67 -17.80 21.43
C PRO A 41 -38.03 -16.54 20.84
N LEU A 42 -38.80 -15.77 20.08
CA LEU A 42 -38.35 -14.49 19.54
C LEU A 42 -38.23 -13.49 20.70
N ILE A 43 -37.08 -12.82 20.80
CA ILE A 43 -36.85 -11.72 21.74
C ILE A 43 -36.87 -10.43 20.94
N LEU A 44 -37.69 -9.47 21.39
CA LEU A 44 -37.68 -8.14 20.83
C LEU A 44 -36.53 -7.34 21.45
N PRO A 45 -35.60 -6.79 20.66
CA PRO A 45 -34.53 -5.96 21.19
C PRO A 45 -35.10 -4.74 21.94
N PRO A 46 -34.42 -4.24 22.99
CA PRO A 46 -34.88 -3.07 23.75
C PRO A 46 -35.04 -1.81 22.88
N GLU A 47 -34.29 -1.75 21.78
CA GLU A 47 -34.21 -0.62 20.86
C GLU A 47 -35.00 -0.86 19.55
N PHE A 48 -36.03 -1.72 19.55
CA PHE A 48 -36.77 -2.02 18.31
C PHE A 48 -37.58 -0.84 17.76
N ASP A 49 -37.92 0.12 18.62
CA ASP A 49 -38.65 1.33 18.27
C ASP A 49 -37.75 2.45 17.72
N LEU A 50 -36.44 2.24 17.64
CA LEU A 50 -35.52 3.23 17.08
C LEU A 50 -35.81 3.43 15.60
N ARG A 51 -36.49 4.53 15.29
CA ARG A 51 -36.62 5.01 13.92
C ARG A 51 -35.24 5.39 13.40
N PRO A 52 -34.88 5.04 12.15
CA PRO A 52 -33.72 5.62 11.51
C PRO A 52 -33.79 7.14 11.67
N PRO A 53 -32.66 7.80 12.03
CA PRO A 53 -32.63 9.24 12.17
C PRO A 53 -33.19 9.86 10.88
N THR A 54 -34.19 10.74 11.02
CA THR A 54 -34.78 11.47 9.90
C THR A 54 -33.64 12.16 9.15
N GLY A 55 -33.66 12.21 7.82
CA GLY A 55 -32.54 12.69 6.99
C GLY A 55 -31.99 14.10 7.31
N ASP A 56 -32.67 14.86 8.18
CA ASP A 56 -32.23 16.14 8.73
C ASP A 56 -31.25 16.03 9.91
N GLN A 57 -31.10 14.85 10.52
CA GLN A 57 -30.00 14.59 11.43
C GLN A 57 -28.75 14.28 10.61
N GLN A 58 -27.78 15.18 10.72
CA GLN A 58 -26.51 15.13 10.02
C GLN A 58 -25.90 13.73 10.10
N ALA A 59 -25.95 12.99 8.99
CA ALA A 59 -25.23 11.74 8.89
C ALA A 59 -23.75 12.03 9.21
N PRO A 60 -23.07 11.17 9.99
CA PRO A 60 -21.64 11.35 10.21
C PRO A 60 -20.96 11.43 8.84
N ALA A 61 -20.16 12.48 8.63
CA ALA A 61 -19.52 12.74 7.36
C ALA A 61 -18.79 11.46 6.90
N ALA A 62 -19.09 11.01 5.69
CA ALA A 62 -18.44 9.85 5.11
C ALA A 62 -16.95 10.14 4.99
N ARG A 63 -16.14 9.59 5.89
CA ARG A 63 -14.69 9.73 5.83
C ARG A 63 -14.19 9.04 4.58
N GLN A 64 -13.36 9.72 3.80
CA GLN A 64 -12.69 9.12 2.66
C GLN A 64 -11.75 8.01 3.15
N GLY A 65 -11.56 6.95 2.36
CA GLY A 65 -10.71 5.81 2.75
C GLY A 65 -9.27 6.22 3.10
N SER A 66 -8.76 7.29 2.47
CA SER A 66 -7.48 7.91 2.78
C SER A 66 -7.42 8.47 4.21
N GLU A 67 -8.48 9.13 4.68
CA GLU A 67 -8.54 9.64 6.06
C GLU A 67 -8.62 8.51 7.09
N LEU A 68 -9.41 7.47 6.79
CA LEU A 68 -9.49 6.29 7.66
C LEU A 68 -8.14 5.58 7.76
N ALA A 69 -7.45 5.38 6.63
CA ALA A 69 -6.11 4.81 6.62
C ALA A 69 -5.13 5.68 7.42
N ARG A 70 -5.20 7.01 7.24
CA ARG A 70 -4.38 7.97 7.98
C ARG A 70 -4.60 7.86 9.49
N LEU A 71 -5.84 7.76 9.96
CA LEU A 71 -6.18 7.62 11.38
C LEU A 71 -5.71 6.30 11.99
N VAL A 72 -5.80 5.20 11.23
CA VAL A 72 -5.34 3.88 11.70
C VAL A 72 -3.82 3.83 11.81
N VAL A 73 -3.11 4.42 10.84
CA VAL A 73 -1.64 4.47 10.82
C VAL A 73 -1.12 5.46 11.86
N LEU A 74 -1.72 6.65 11.95
CA LEU A 74 -1.35 7.71 12.88
C LEU A 74 -2.31 7.67 14.07
N ARG A 75 -2.22 6.59 14.86
CA ARG A 75 -3.07 6.26 16.02
C ARG A 75 -3.16 7.37 17.08
N ASN A 76 -2.28 8.37 17.05
CA ASN A 76 -2.31 9.56 17.88
C ASN A 76 -2.20 10.79 16.96
N LEU A 77 -3.29 11.50 16.71
CA LEU A 77 -3.18 12.92 16.40
C LEU A 77 -3.18 13.67 17.73
N PRO A 78 -2.01 14.10 18.28
CA PRO A 78 -2.05 15.39 18.94
C PRO A 78 -2.58 16.35 17.87
N GLY A 79 -3.72 17.00 18.15
CA GLY A 79 -4.30 17.98 17.23
C GLY A 79 -3.17 18.84 16.69
N GLU A 80 -3.09 18.95 15.36
CA GLU A 80 -2.02 19.59 14.60
C GLU A 80 -1.39 20.71 15.44
N LYS A 81 -0.26 20.41 16.07
CA LYS A 81 0.31 21.30 17.09
C LYS A 81 0.70 22.54 16.33
N GLN A 82 -0.12 23.59 16.43
CA GLN A 82 0.19 24.86 15.80
C GLN A 82 1.58 25.26 16.30
N PRO A 83 2.54 25.45 15.39
CA PRO A 83 3.92 25.66 15.77
C PRO A 83 3.99 26.89 16.68
N ASP A 84 4.71 26.75 17.79
CA ASP A 84 4.93 27.86 18.72
C ASP A 84 5.69 29.00 18.02
N ALA A 85 5.66 30.21 18.56
CA ALA A 85 6.29 31.38 17.93
C ALA A 85 7.79 31.13 17.64
N VAL A 86 8.50 30.42 18.51
CA VAL A 86 9.91 30.05 18.28
C VAL A 86 10.05 29.02 17.16
N GLU A 87 9.16 28.04 17.12
CA GLU A 87 9.12 27.00 16.08
C GLU A 87 8.81 27.61 14.71
N GLN A 88 7.87 28.55 14.64
CA GLN A 88 7.58 29.31 13.41
C GLN A 88 8.80 30.09 12.92
N ARG A 89 9.58 30.71 13.81
CA ARG A 89 10.82 31.41 13.43
C ARG A 89 11.90 30.47 12.91
N LEU A 90 12.00 29.27 13.48
CA LEU A 90 12.93 28.24 13.00
C LEU A 90 12.51 27.71 11.63
N LEU A 91 11.21 27.48 11.43
CA LEU A 91 10.65 27.06 10.14
C LEU A 91 10.82 28.15 9.08
N ASP A 92 10.56 29.42 9.41
CA ASP A 92 10.80 30.56 8.52
C ASP A 92 12.28 30.68 8.15
N LYS A 93 13.19 30.44 9.11
CA LYS A 93 14.63 30.47 8.85
C LYS A 93 15.04 29.31 7.95
N ALA A 94 14.58 28.08 8.23
CA ALA A 94 14.87 26.90 7.41
C ALA A 94 14.29 27.05 5.99
N ALA A 95 13.08 27.60 5.85
CA ALA A 95 12.44 27.87 4.56
C ALA A 95 13.13 28.98 3.76
N ARG A 96 13.87 29.89 4.42
CA ARG A 96 14.68 30.93 3.77
C ARG A 96 16.10 30.45 3.44
N ASP A 97 16.61 29.49 4.20
CA ASP A 97 17.97 28.93 4.04
C ASP A 97 18.04 27.85 2.96
N GLU A 98 16.91 27.19 2.64
CA GLU A 98 16.82 26.29 1.49
C GLU A 98 15.86 26.84 0.43
N VAL A 99 16.44 27.34 -0.66
CA VAL A 99 15.76 27.48 -1.94
C VAL A 99 15.24 26.10 -2.35
N TYR A 100 13.94 25.85 -2.20
CA TYR A 100 13.24 24.76 -2.88
C TYR A 100 13.25 25.05 -4.40
N GLY A 101 14.37 24.70 -5.03
CA GLY A 101 14.66 24.91 -6.44
C GLY A 101 16.04 24.39 -6.85
N GLY A 102 16.64 23.53 -6.03
CA GLY A 102 17.96 22.96 -6.26
C GLY A 102 18.18 21.71 -5.42
N GLY A 103 17.15 20.85 -5.32
CA GLY A 103 17.26 19.62 -4.54
C GLY A 103 18.43 18.76 -5.01
N ILE A 104 18.96 17.88 -4.14
CA ILE A 104 20.10 17.00 -4.47
C ILE A 104 19.87 16.23 -5.80
N ARG A 105 18.61 15.94 -6.16
CA ARG A 105 18.24 15.33 -7.44
C ARG A 105 18.47 16.23 -8.65
N GLU A 106 18.20 17.54 -8.53
CA GLU A 106 18.49 18.56 -9.54
C GLU A 106 20.00 18.74 -9.70
N ALA A 107 20.73 18.82 -8.58
CA ALA A 107 22.19 18.90 -8.58
C ALA A 107 22.84 17.65 -9.22
N LEU A 108 22.30 16.46 -8.93
CA LEU A 108 22.76 15.20 -9.52
C LEU A 108 22.39 15.11 -11.01
N ALA A 109 21.22 15.61 -11.42
CA ALA A 109 20.79 15.68 -12.81
C ALA A 109 21.63 16.68 -13.62
N ASN A 110 21.99 17.83 -13.05
CA ASN A 110 22.89 18.79 -13.69
C ASN A 110 24.31 18.23 -13.82
N LYS A 111 24.82 17.56 -12.78
CA LYS A 111 26.13 16.89 -12.82
C LYS A 111 26.16 15.72 -13.81
N GLY A 112 25.07 14.97 -13.92
CA GLY A 112 24.93 13.87 -14.87
C GLY A 112 24.67 14.32 -16.32
N SER A 113 24.04 15.49 -16.51
CA SER A 113 23.76 16.05 -17.85
C SER A 113 24.88 16.92 -18.41
N GLY A 114 25.96 17.14 -17.64
CA GLY A 114 27.12 17.93 -18.07
C GLY A 114 26.81 19.43 -18.29
N LYS A 115 25.63 19.90 -17.87
CA LYS A 115 25.23 21.31 -17.94
C LYS A 115 25.56 22.00 -16.63
N VAL A 116 26.82 21.97 -16.22
CA VAL A 116 27.29 22.88 -15.18
C VAL A 116 27.64 24.17 -15.91
N SER A 117 26.88 25.24 -15.64
CA SER A 117 27.40 26.58 -15.89
C SER A 117 28.57 26.74 -14.94
N GLU A 118 29.78 26.55 -15.45
CA GLU A 118 30.99 26.88 -14.70
C GLU A 118 30.91 28.34 -14.25
N GLU A 119 31.51 28.64 -13.10
CA GLU A 119 31.50 29.98 -12.55
C GLU A 119 32.16 30.93 -13.55
N ALA A 120 31.55 32.11 -13.78
CA ALA A 120 31.99 33.06 -14.80
C ALA A 120 33.49 33.42 -14.68
N ALA A 121 34.03 33.40 -13.46
CA ALA A 121 35.44 33.64 -13.18
C ALA A 121 36.37 32.56 -13.75
N VAL A 122 35.93 31.30 -13.76
CA VAL A 122 36.70 30.17 -14.32
C VAL A 122 36.70 30.26 -15.84
N ILE A 123 35.56 30.59 -16.45
CA ILE A 123 35.44 30.79 -17.90
C ILE A 123 36.32 31.95 -18.36
N GLU A 124 36.34 33.06 -17.63
CA GLU A 124 37.17 34.23 -17.94
C GLU A 124 38.67 33.91 -17.84
N ALA A 125 39.11 33.17 -16.82
CA ALA A 125 40.51 32.74 -16.70
C ALA A 125 40.94 31.79 -17.85
N LEU A 126 40.07 30.88 -18.27
CA LEU A 126 40.32 29.97 -19.40
C LEU A 126 40.37 30.72 -20.75
N VAL A 127 39.52 31.73 -20.95
CA VAL A 127 39.52 32.53 -22.18
C VAL A 127 40.79 33.37 -22.31
N ILE A 128 41.30 33.91 -21.19
CA ILE A 128 42.54 34.69 -21.17
C ILE A 128 43.75 33.81 -21.51
N ASP A 129 43.83 32.60 -20.97
CA ASP A 129 44.94 31.66 -21.23
C ASP A 129 44.99 31.20 -22.71
N GLN A 130 43.83 31.06 -23.36
CA GLN A 130 43.74 30.74 -24.79
C GLN A 130 44.08 31.94 -25.72
N ALA A 131 44.02 33.17 -25.21
CA ALA A 131 44.36 34.36 -25.99
C ALA A 131 45.88 34.58 -26.13
N GLU A 132 46.68 34.08 -25.18
CA GLU A 132 48.14 34.17 -25.24
C GLU A 132 48.79 33.14 -26.19
N THR A 133 48.10 32.06 -26.54
CA THR A 133 48.63 31.00 -27.41
C THR A 133 48.43 31.26 -28.91
N GLY A 134 47.86 32.40 -29.30
CA GLY A 134 47.38 32.68 -30.66
C GLY A 134 48.06 33.82 -31.44
N GLN A 135 49.16 34.40 -30.97
CA GLN A 135 49.85 35.46 -31.70
C GLN A 135 51.06 34.89 -32.49
N PRO A 136 51.04 34.80 -33.83
CA PRO A 136 52.26 34.54 -34.58
C PRO A 136 53.22 35.72 -34.39
N ALA A 137 54.49 35.39 -34.11
CA ALA A 137 55.58 36.32 -33.91
C ALA A 137 55.65 37.38 -35.04
N PRO A 138 55.98 38.65 -34.73
CA PRO A 138 56.17 39.67 -35.75
C PRO A 138 57.41 39.34 -36.58
N THR A 139 57.23 39.06 -37.87
CA THR A 139 58.34 39.02 -38.82
C THR A 139 58.75 40.47 -39.14
N THR A 140 59.91 40.85 -38.63
CA THR A 140 60.66 42.05 -39.02
C THR A 140 61.38 41.80 -40.35
N GLU A 141 61.48 42.86 -41.15
CA GLU A 141 62.15 43.04 -42.46
C GLU A 141 61.33 42.78 -43.73
#